data_AF-A0AAW0CW27-F1
#
_entry.id   AF-A0AAW0CW27-F1
#
_cell.length_a   1.000
_cell.length_b   1.000
_cell.length_c   1.000
_cell.angle_alpha   90.00
_cell.angle_beta   90.00
_cell.angle_gamma   90.00
#
_symmetry.space_group_name_H-M   'P 1'
#
loop_
_entity.id
_entity.type
_entity.pdbx_description
1 polymer ?
#
loop_
_entity_poly.entity_id
_entity_poly.type
_entity_poly.pdbx_seq_one_letter_code
_entity_poly.pdbx_strand_id
1 'polypeptide(L)'
;MGQHLSTFARIYRGVLGVLITFVGNRWDRIQNRGSQRNEDTSHHPQSLKTVASVPITELSGCVVNTSPQATSCRFRLLDVASFLDMDTFEITEFPGIIETQNARTDLSQIILPPYAAISYPWRDLQHPQGTSAPSFSVAGALHADPISIDVLKTACLAARAYGCGYIWLDRLSILQGDKKDKNWQIQRMFHVYKQCCVCLVFPGGLVRLAKLDDSTTWIDRAWTLQETVAPGVENTKVVIHLSHPTYTDYLRHRCKDVGYTERFSDLYVGEAK
;
A
#
# COMPACT_ATOMS: atom_id res chain seq x y z
N MET A 1 -25.39 -10.71 22.85
CA MET A 1 -23.92 -10.60 23.01
C MET A 1 -23.12 -11.65 22.24
N GLY A 2 -23.67 -12.84 21.91
CA GLY A 2 -22.92 -13.93 21.25
C GLY A 2 -22.73 -13.84 19.71
N GLN A 3 -23.47 -12.98 18.99
CA GLN A 3 -23.35 -12.88 17.53
C GLN A 3 -22.24 -11.90 17.06
N HIS A 4 -21.85 -10.91 17.87
CA HIS A 4 -20.77 -10.00 17.53
C HIS A 4 -19.39 -10.65 17.65
N LEU A 5 -19.20 -11.59 18.58
CA LEU A 5 -17.94 -12.33 18.73
C LEU A 5 -17.67 -13.31 17.59
N SER A 6 -18.71 -13.87 16.95
CA SER A 6 -18.51 -14.82 15.84
C SER A 6 -18.14 -14.13 14.52
N THR A 7 -18.62 -12.90 14.29
CA THR A 7 -18.18 -12.05 13.18
C THR A 7 -16.73 -11.58 13.36
N PHE A 8 -16.33 -11.21 14.59
CA PHE A 8 -14.95 -10.86 14.91
C PHE A 8 -13.98 -12.06 14.76
N ALA A 9 -14.40 -13.26 15.15
CA ALA A 9 -13.61 -14.48 14.94
C ALA A 9 -13.51 -14.89 13.45
N ARG A 10 -14.52 -14.56 12.62
CA ARG A 10 -14.47 -14.78 11.16
C ARG A 10 -13.54 -13.80 10.45
N ILE A 11 -13.47 -12.55 10.89
CA ILE A 11 -12.46 -11.58 10.41
C ILE A 11 -11.05 -12.09 10.73
N TYR A 12 -10.82 -12.63 11.93
CA TYR A 12 -9.53 -13.21 12.31
C TYR A 12 -9.16 -14.52 11.59
N ARG A 13 -10.13 -15.38 11.26
CA ARG A 13 -9.88 -16.57 10.43
C ARG A 13 -9.57 -16.24 8.96
N GLY A 14 -10.10 -15.13 8.43
CA GLY A 14 -9.77 -14.64 7.09
C GLY A 14 -8.40 -13.95 7.00
N VAL A 15 -7.86 -13.48 8.13
CA VAL A 15 -6.53 -12.83 8.22
C VAL A 15 -5.42 -13.84 8.55
N LEU A 16 -5.76 -15.07 8.91
CA LEU A 16 -4.80 -16.12 9.29
C LEU A 16 -4.10 -16.82 8.11
N GLY A 17 -4.34 -16.39 6.87
CA GLY A 17 -3.73 -16.97 5.69
C GLY A 17 -3.43 -15.90 4.65
N VAL A 18 -2.25 -15.31 4.71
CA VAL A 18 -1.34 -15.02 3.60
C VAL A 18 -0.11 -14.37 4.25
N LEU A 19 0.79 -15.25 4.66
CA LEU A 19 2.17 -14.94 5.01
C LEU A 19 2.99 -15.80 4.06
N ILE A 20 3.52 -15.19 2.99
CA ILE A 20 4.41 -15.88 2.07
C ILE A 20 5.67 -15.03 1.93
N THR A 21 6.67 -15.45 2.70
CA THR A 21 8.10 -15.53 2.38
C THR A 21 8.49 -15.02 0.99
N PHE A 22 9.22 -13.91 0.96
CA PHE A 22 10.15 -13.61 -0.14
C PHE A 22 11.47 -14.32 0.15
N VAL A 23 11.65 -15.57 -0.30
CA VAL A 23 12.90 -16.14 -0.84
C VAL A 23 12.53 -17.40 -1.64
N GLY A 24 12.86 -17.42 -2.94
CA GLY A 24 13.12 -18.64 -3.71
C GLY A 24 11.91 -19.46 -4.18
N ASN A 25 11.73 -19.51 -5.50
CA ASN A 25 10.99 -20.56 -6.24
C ASN A 25 9.46 -20.42 -6.35
N ARG A 26 8.97 -19.41 -7.09
CA ARG A 26 7.74 -19.58 -7.88
C ARG A 26 7.61 -18.55 -9.03
N TRP A 27 8.52 -18.62 -9.99
CA TRP A 27 8.54 -17.73 -11.16
C TRP A 27 7.79 -18.24 -12.41
N ASP A 28 7.28 -19.48 -12.41
CA ASP A 28 6.83 -20.12 -13.67
C ASP A 28 5.31 -20.21 -13.90
N ARG A 29 4.49 -19.29 -13.37
CA ARG A 29 3.03 -19.44 -13.61
C ARG A 29 2.19 -18.18 -13.72
N ILE A 30 2.72 -17.11 -14.32
CA ILE A 30 1.90 -16.00 -14.86
C ILE A 30 2.51 -15.52 -16.20
N GLN A 31 2.57 -16.42 -17.18
CA GLN A 31 2.72 -16.07 -18.58
C GLN A 31 1.74 -16.93 -19.38
N ASN A 32 0.48 -16.49 -19.47
CA ASN A 32 -0.42 -16.77 -20.60
C ASN A 32 -1.85 -16.31 -20.25
N ARG A 33 -2.13 -15.03 -20.48
CA ARG A 33 -3.41 -14.58 -21.03
C ARG A 33 -3.16 -13.36 -21.90
N GLY A 34 -2.69 -13.62 -23.12
CA GLY A 34 -2.88 -12.68 -24.22
C GLY A 34 -4.37 -12.54 -24.48
N SER A 35 -4.86 -11.30 -24.54
CA SER A 35 -6.19 -11.00 -25.07
C SER A 35 -6.02 -9.96 -26.17
N GLN A 36 -6.09 -10.42 -27.41
CA GLN A 36 -6.36 -9.57 -28.57
C GLN A 36 -7.78 -9.01 -28.44
N ARG A 37 -7.94 -7.69 -28.63
CA ARG A 37 -9.11 -7.15 -29.35
C ARG A 37 -8.93 -5.70 -29.80
N ASN A 38 -9.04 -5.57 -31.12
CA ASN A 38 -9.65 -4.52 -31.95
C ASN A 38 -9.43 -3.04 -31.60
N GLU A 39 -8.66 -2.43 -32.49
CA GLU A 39 -8.75 -1.03 -32.92
C GLU A 39 -10.17 -0.73 -33.42
N ASP A 40 -10.86 0.21 -32.77
CA ASP A 40 -11.38 1.42 -33.42
C ASP A 40 -12.12 2.29 -32.40
N THR A 41 -11.61 3.50 -32.15
CA THR A 41 -12.38 4.74 -31.94
C THR A 41 -11.40 5.87 -31.67
N SER A 42 -11.43 6.87 -32.55
CA SER A 42 -10.65 8.09 -32.49
C SER A 42 -11.07 8.96 -31.29
N HIS A 43 -10.46 8.71 -30.14
CA HIS A 43 -10.35 9.67 -29.05
C HIS A 43 -8.88 10.04 -28.93
N HIS A 44 -8.54 11.34 -29.03
CA HIS A 44 -7.18 11.80 -28.75
C HIS A 44 -6.79 11.28 -27.35
N PRO A 45 -5.77 10.40 -27.23
CA PRO A 45 -5.38 9.91 -25.92
C PRO A 45 -4.82 11.09 -25.14
N GLN A 46 -5.52 11.52 -24.09
CA GLN A 46 -4.94 12.47 -23.16
C GLN A 46 -3.69 11.79 -22.58
N SER A 47 -2.52 12.36 -22.84
CA SER A 47 -1.24 11.76 -22.51
C SER A 47 -1.03 11.73 -20.98
N LEU A 48 -0.47 10.63 -20.48
CA LEU A 48 0.05 10.56 -19.12
C LEU A 48 1.10 11.67 -18.89
N LYS A 49 1.12 12.24 -17.69
CA LYS A 49 2.02 13.34 -17.34
C LYS A 49 2.84 12.98 -16.12
N THR A 50 4.16 12.92 -16.22
CA THR A 50 5.04 12.83 -15.04
C THR A 50 5.06 14.18 -14.32
N VAL A 51 4.72 14.20 -13.03
CA VAL A 51 4.64 15.44 -12.21
C VAL A 51 5.73 15.54 -11.14
N ALA A 52 6.48 14.46 -10.95
CA ALA A 52 7.75 14.45 -10.23
C ALA A 52 8.60 13.32 -10.80
N SER A 53 9.89 13.58 -10.97
CA SER A 53 10.91 12.61 -11.38
C SER A 53 12.20 12.98 -10.66
N VAL A 54 12.70 12.09 -9.81
CA VAL A 54 13.90 12.30 -8.97
C VAL A 54 14.69 10.99 -8.94
N PRO A 55 16.00 10.97 -9.25
CA PRO A 55 16.83 9.78 -9.04
C PRO A 55 16.79 9.33 -7.58
N ILE A 56 16.67 8.02 -7.32
CA ILE A 56 16.58 7.50 -5.94
C ILE A 56 17.82 7.88 -5.11
N THR A 57 18.99 7.96 -5.75
CA THR A 57 20.25 8.41 -5.13
C THR A 57 20.19 9.83 -4.58
N GLU A 58 19.34 10.68 -5.14
CA GLU A 58 19.15 12.07 -4.74
C GLU A 58 17.96 12.25 -3.81
N LEU A 59 17.13 11.22 -3.62
CA LEU A 59 15.87 11.34 -2.87
C LEU A 59 16.10 11.51 -1.36
N SER A 60 17.19 10.97 -0.82
CA SER A 60 17.48 10.99 0.62
C SER A 60 17.68 12.43 1.12
N GLY A 61 16.92 12.81 2.15
CA GLY A 61 16.93 14.15 2.73
C GLY A 61 16.14 15.19 1.93
N CYS A 62 15.60 14.86 0.76
CA CYS A 62 14.82 15.78 -0.04
C CYS A 62 13.41 15.98 0.49
N VAL A 63 12.83 17.12 0.08
CA VAL A 63 11.39 17.39 0.19
C VAL A 63 10.79 17.28 -1.21
N VAL A 64 10.10 16.17 -1.47
CA VAL A 64 9.41 15.96 -2.75
C VAL A 64 8.21 16.91 -2.85
N ASN A 65 8.12 17.65 -3.96
CA ASN A 65 7.00 18.53 -4.24
C ASN A 65 6.46 18.29 -5.65
N THR A 66 5.28 17.66 -5.74
CA THR A 66 4.57 17.39 -7.00
C THR A 66 3.74 18.60 -7.48
N SER A 67 3.45 19.56 -6.60
CA SER A 67 2.51 20.66 -6.86
C SER A 67 2.84 21.54 -8.08
N PRO A 68 4.11 21.90 -8.37
CA PRO A 68 4.43 22.81 -9.48
C PRO A 68 4.04 22.27 -10.85
N GLN A 69 4.05 20.95 -11.02
CA GLN A 69 3.72 20.31 -12.29
C GLN A 69 2.36 19.61 -12.26
N ALA A 70 1.80 19.33 -11.09
CA ALA A 70 0.54 18.63 -10.98
C ALA A 70 -0.68 19.53 -11.24
N THR A 71 -1.72 18.91 -11.79
CA THR A 71 -3.04 19.50 -11.95
C THR A 71 -3.91 19.10 -10.76
N SER A 72 -4.58 20.09 -10.16
CA SER A 72 -5.55 19.88 -9.09
C SER A 72 -6.72 19.00 -9.56
N CYS A 73 -7.24 18.15 -8.67
CA CYS A 73 -8.33 17.21 -8.91
C CYS A 73 -8.03 16.13 -9.98
N ARG A 74 -6.81 15.59 -9.97
CA ARG A 74 -6.38 14.47 -10.82
C ARG A 74 -5.88 13.28 -10.00
N PHE A 75 -5.98 12.08 -10.57
CA PHE A 75 -5.32 10.90 -10.01
C PHE A 75 -3.83 10.93 -10.29
N ARG A 76 -3.03 10.64 -9.27
CA ARG A 76 -1.57 10.61 -9.31
C ARG A 76 -1.09 9.35 -8.62
N LEU A 77 -0.22 8.59 -9.27
CA LEU A 77 0.27 7.32 -8.76
C LEU A 77 1.80 7.26 -8.88
N LEU A 78 2.45 6.60 -7.92
CA LEU A 78 3.86 6.26 -7.99
C LEU A 78 4.06 5.12 -9.01
N ASP A 79 5.00 5.28 -9.93
CA ASP A 79 5.36 4.26 -10.91
C ASP A 79 6.30 3.21 -10.29
N VAL A 80 5.85 1.96 -10.27
CA VAL A 80 6.58 0.83 -9.64
C VAL A 80 7.77 0.39 -10.48
N ALA A 81 7.69 0.50 -11.81
CA ALA A 81 8.78 0.12 -12.70
C ALA A 81 9.90 1.17 -12.65
N SER A 82 9.54 2.45 -12.71
CA SER A 82 10.53 3.54 -12.56
C SER A 82 11.31 3.41 -11.25
N PHE A 83 10.63 3.11 -10.15
CA PHE A 83 11.26 3.03 -8.84
C PHE A 83 12.20 1.82 -8.67
N LEU A 84 11.85 0.66 -9.23
CA LEU A 84 12.59 -0.58 -8.97
C LEU A 84 13.57 -0.97 -10.07
N ASP A 85 13.28 -0.60 -11.32
CA ASP A 85 14.04 -1.04 -12.49
C ASP A 85 14.85 0.12 -13.12
N MET A 86 14.41 1.36 -12.93
CA MET A 86 15.06 2.57 -13.48
C MET A 86 15.71 3.44 -12.41
N ASP A 87 15.73 2.99 -11.14
CA ASP A 87 16.25 3.73 -9.98
C ASP A 87 15.76 5.19 -9.89
N THR A 88 14.52 5.44 -10.32
CA THR A 88 13.93 6.78 -10.39
C THR A 88 12.59 6.82 -9.68
N PHE A 89 12.43 7.74 -8.74
CA PHE A 89 11.16 8.06 -8.13
C PHE A 89 10.32 8.88 -9.10
N GLU A 90 9.20 8.33 -9.58
CA GLU A 90 8.30 9.03 -10.50
C GLU A 90 6.85 9.00 -10.05
N ILE A 91 6.19 10.17 -10.09
CA ILE A 91 4.75 10.29 -9.90
C ILE A 91 4.10 10.60 -11.24
N THR A 92 3.21 9.73 -11.68
CA THR A 92 2.45 9.84 -12.92
C THR A 92 1.05 10.37 -12.63
N GLU A 93 0.70 11.50 -13.22
CA GLU A 93 -0.63 12.06 -13.27
C GLU A 93 -1.41 11.47 -14.45
N PHE A 94 -2.61 11.01 -14.13
CA PHE A 94 -3.53 10.43 -15.09
C PHE A 94 -4.52 11.50 -15.56
N PRO A 95 -4.83 11.53 -16.86
CA PRO A 95 -5.88 12.38 -17.38
C PRO A 95 -7.19 12.06 -16.66
N GLY A 96 -7.94 13.09 -16.29
CA GLY A 96 -9.26 12.90 -15.70
C GLY A 96 -10.35 13.30 -16.68
N ILE A 97 -11.47 12.58 -16.62
CA ILE A 97 -12.70 12.93 -17.31
C ILE A 97 -13.50 13.90 -16.42
N ILE A 98 -13.70 15.11 -16.96
CA ILE A 98 -14.74 16.13 -16.70
C ILE A 98 -14.86 16.69 -15.26
N GLU A 99 -14.94 18.02 -15.23
CA GLU A 99 -15.03 18.97 -14.11
C GLU A 99 -16.30 18.84 -13.23
N THR A 100 -16.90 17.67 -13.09
CA THR A 100 -18.04 17.53 -12.19
C THR A 100 -17.54 17.48 -10.74
N GLN A 101 -17.72 18.58 -10.02
CA GLN A 101 -17.57 18.64 -8.56
C GLN A 101 -18.54 17.69 -7.81
N ASN A 102 -19.41 16.99 -8.54
CA ASN A 102 -20.32 16.02 -7.97
C ASN A 102 -19.55 14.78 -7.49
N ALA A 103 -19.50 14.59 -6.17
CA ALA A 103 -18.92 13.39 -5.54
C ALA A 103 -19.64 12.08 -5.91
N ARG A 104 -20.84 12.17 -6.51
CA ARG A 104 -21.59 11.03 -7.07
C ARG A 104 -21.29 10.75 -8.54
N THR A 105 -20.37 11.50 -9.16
CA THR A 105 -19.98 11.20 -10.55
C THR A 105 -19.42 9.79 -10.60
N ASP A 106 -20.00 8.98 -11.45
CA ASP A 106 -19.65 7.58 -11.60
C ASP A 106 -18.18 7.45 -12.04
N LEU A 107 -17.33 7.01 -11.11
CA LEU A 107 -15.90 6.78 -11.37
C LEU A 107 -15.68 5.50 -12.20
N SER A 108 -16.74 4.78 -12.59
CA SER A 108 -16.65 3.64 -13.53
C SER A 108 -16.05 4.03 -14.88
N GLN A 109 -16.10 5.31 -15.25
CA GLN A 109 -15.50 5.82 -16.47
C GLN A 109 -14.00 6.10 -16.36
N ILE A 110 -13.42 6.02 -15.15
CA ILE A 110 -11.99 6.21 -14.94
C ILE A 110 -11.30 4.86 -15.09
N ILE A 111 -10.67 4.66 -16.25
CA ILE A 111 -9.80 3.52 -16.48
C ILE A 111 -8.43 3.86 -15.87
N LEU A 112 -8.26 3.52 -14.59
CA LEU A 112 -6.94 3.52 -13.95
C LEU A 112 -6.23 2.20 -14.26
N PRO A 113 -4.89 2.23 -14.44
CA PRO A 113 -4.12 0.99 -14.52
C PRO A 113 -4.16 0.26 -13.17
N PRO A 114 -3.88 -1.06 -13.12
CA PRO A 114 -3.77 -1.81 -11.88
C PRO A 114 -2.81 -1.15 -10.87
N TYR A 115 -3.32 -0.84 -9.68
CA TYR A 115 -2.55 -0.20 -8.62
C TYR A 115 -2.80 -0.83 -7.25
N ALA A 116 -1.78 -0.73 -6.39
CA ALA A 116 -1.91 -1.01 -4.97
C ALA A 116 -2.22 0.28 -4.20
N ALA A 117 -3.08 0.22 -3.20
CA ALA A 117 -3.28 1.32 -2.26
C ALA A 117 -2.51 1.06 -0.96
N ILE A 118 -1.88 2.08 -0.40
CA ILE A 118 -1.13 1.96 0.86
C ILE A 118 -1.92 2.54 2.01
N SER A 119 -2.17 1.72 3.03
CA SER A 119 -2.84 2.09 4.27
C SER A 119 -1.84 2.11 5.43
N TYR A 120 -1.69 3.25 6.10
CA TYR A 120 -0.65 3.45 7.11
C TYR A 120 -0.92 4.69 7.99
N PRO A 121 -0.48 4.71 9.25
CA PRO A 121 -0.44 5.93 10.05
C PRO A 121 0.64 6.88 9.54
N TRP A 122 0.34 8.18 9.48
CA TRP A 122 1.32 9.20 9.08
C TRP A 122 2.43 9.40 10.10
N ARG A 123 2.19 9.01 11.36
CA ARG A 123 3.16 9.03 12.45
C ARG A 123 2.94 7.83 13.35
N ASP A 124 3.97 7.03 13.58
CA ASP A 124 3.90 5.87 14.48
C ASP A 124 5.30 5.35 14.85
N LEU A 125 5.68 4.15 14.43
CA LEU A 125 6.92 3.50 14.82
C LEU A 125 8.14 4.23 14.26
N GLN A 126 9.05 4.62 15.15
CA GLN A 126 10.34 5.19 14.78
C GLN A 126 11.43 4.13 14.69
N HIS A 127 12.53 4.46 14.04
CA HIS A 127 13.75 3.67 14.12
C HIS A 127 14.23 3.51 15.57
N PRO A 128 14.80 2.34 15.93
CA PRO A 128 15.54 2.19 17.17
C PRO A 128 16.62 3.27 17.32
N GLN A 129 16.92 3.66 18.56
CA GLN A 129 17.96 4.65 18.83
C GLN A 129 19.29 4.27 18.16
N GLY A 130 19.93 5.26 17.53
CA GLY A 130 21.20 5.08 16.82
C GLY A 130 21.08 4.43 15.44
N THR A 131 19.87 4.14 14.96
CA THR A 131 19.64 3.65 13.59
C THR A 131 18.88 4.68 12.77
N SER A 132 19.24 4.79 11.49
CA SER A 132 18.52 5.59 10.51
C SER A 132 18.60 4.90 9.15
N ALA A 133 17.61 5.16 8.30
CA ALA A 133 17.60 4.75 6.91
C ALA A 133 17.42 5.99 6.01
N PRO A 134 17.91 5.95 4.76
CA PRO A 134 17.60 6.97 3.76
C PRO A 134 16.09 7.20 3.67
N SER A 135 15.69 8.46 3.77
CA SER A 135 14.28 8.83 3.81
C SER A 135 14.07 10.24 3.26
N PHE A 136 12.83 10.55 2.91
CA PHE A 136 12.46 11.84 2.34
C PHE A 136 11.15 12.35 2.91
N SER A 137 10.91 13.66 2.78
CA SER A 137 9.68 14.32 3.22
C SER A 137 8.84 14.77 2.03
N VAL A 138 7.58 15.10 2.27
CA VAL A 138 6.66 15.57 1.21
C VAL A 138 6.17 16.98 1.52
N ALA A 139 6.28 17.86 0.54
CA ALA A 139 5.80 19.23 0.63
C ALA A 139 4.30 19.26 0.96
N GLY A 140 3.90 20.10 1.92
CA GLY A 140 2.53 20.17 2.42
C GLY A 140 2.16 19.10 3.46
N ALA A 141 3.03 18.11 3.72
CA ALA A 141 2.88 17.08 4.75
C ALA A 141 4.12 16.94 5.65
N LEU A 142 4.86 18.03 5.87
CA LEU A 142 6.09 18.06 6.70
C LEU A 142 5.88 17.73 8.19
N HIS A 143 4.62 17.69 8.64
CA HIS A 143 4.26 17.31 10.00
C HIS A 143 4.14 15.78 10.19
N ALA A 144 4.23 15.01 9.11
CA ALA A 144 4.24 13.55 9.13
C ALA A 144 5.69 13.03 9.17
N ASP A 145 5.87 11.79 9.60
CA ASP A 145 7.20 11.18 9.65
C ASP A 145 7.76 10.96 8.24
N PRO A 146 9.08 11.06 8.01
CA PRO A 146 9.65 10.86 6.69
C PRO A 146 9.34 9.46 6.13
N ILE A 147 9.27 9.34 4.81
CA ILE A 147 9.08 8.07 4.12
C ILE A 147 10.45 7.42 3.91
N SER A 148 10.66 6.24 4.49
CA SER A 148 11.86 5.45 4.23
C SER A 148 11.88 4.94 2.79
N ILE A 149 13.02 5.11 2.11
CA ILE A 149 13.23 4.62 0.75
C ILE A 149 13.13 3.09 0.72
N ASP A 150 13.65 2.40 1.74
CA ASP A 150 13.60 0.93 1.83
C ASP A 150 12.18 0.40 2.08
N VAL A 151 11.38 1.12 2.89
CA VAL A 151 9.98 0.76 3.10
C VAL A 151 9.17 1.00 1.82
N LEU A 152 9.43 2.10 1.11
CA LEU A 152 8.79 2.37 -0.18
C LEU A 152 9.19 1.32 -1.23
N LYS A 153 10.47 0.90 -1.25
CA LYS A 153 10.95 -0.21 -2.08
C LYS A 153 10.20 -1.50 -1.78
N THR A 154 9.98 -1.80 -0.50
CA THR A 154 9.18 -2.95 -0.06
C THR A 154 7.74 -2.85 -0.57
N ALA A 155 7.13 -1.67 -0.51
CA ALA A 155 5.80 -1.43 -1.07
C ALA A 155 5.75 -1.66 -2.59
N CYS A 156 6.74 -1.16 -3.33
CA CYS A 156 6.87 -1.39 -4.78
C CYS A 156 7.01 -2.88 -5.12
N LEU A 157 7.84 -3.62 -4.38
CA LEU A 157 8.02 -5.05 -4.57
C LEU A 157 6.72 -5.83 -4.30
N ALA A 158 6.03 -5.50 -3.22
CA ALA A 158 4.74 -6.11 -2.88
C ALA A 158 3.68 -5.78 -3.94
N ALA A 159 3.57 -4.52 -4.38
CA ALA A 159 2.65 -4.10 -5.43
C ALA A 159 2.88 -4.89 -6.73
N ARG A 160 4.13 -4.99 -7.17
CA ARG A 160 4.52 -5.79 -8.35
C ARG A 160 4.14 -7.26 -8.22
N ALA A 161 4.35 -7.85 -7.04
CA ALA A 161 4.00 -9.25 -6.78
C ALA A 161 2.48 -9.52 -6.88
N TYR A 162 1.65 -8.51 -6.63
CA TYR A 162 0.20 -8.55 -6.83
C TYR A 162 -0.24 -8.05 -8.22
N GLY A 163 0.69 -7.86 -9.16
CA GLY A 163 0.38 -7.44 -10.53
C GLY A 163 0.05 -5.95 -10.68
N CYS A 164 0.41 -5.12 -9.70
CA CYS A 164 0.21 -3.68 -9.75
C CYS A 164 1.45 -2.98 -10.33
N GLY A 165 1.24 -2.17 -11.39
CA GLY A 165 2.28 -1.31 -11.96
C GLY A 165 2.41 0.04 -11.25
N TYR A 166 1.45 0.36 -10.38
CA TYR A 166 1.34 1.65 -9.74
C TYR A 166 1.00 1.54 -8.26
N ILE A 167 1.33 2.58 -7.49
CA ILE A 167 0.96 2.72 -6.09
C ILE A 167 0.20 4.03 -5.88
N TRP A 168 -0.94 3.95 -5.19
CA TRP A 168 -1.58 5.10 -4.56
C TRP A 168 -1.12 5.20 -3.11
N LEU A 169 -0.45 6.31 -2.79
CA LEU A 169 0.01 6.64 -1.44
C LEU A 169 -0.48 8.06 -1.15
N ASP A 170 -1.41 8.24 -0.22
CA ASP A 170 -2.09 9.52 0.03
C ASP A 170 -1.16 10.75 0.10
N ARG A 171 0.00 10.66 0.76
CA ARG A 171 0.97 11.75 0.86
C ARG A 171 1.58 12.15 -0.48
N LEU A 172 1.75 11.23 -1.41
CA LEU A 172 2.29 11.47 -2.76
C LEU A 172 1.19 11.70 -3.82
N SER A 173 0.08 10.98 -3.67
CA SER A 173 -1.05 10.92 -4.58
C SER A 173 -2.10 12.00 -4.34
N ILE A 174 -1.96 12.83 -3.30
CA ILE A 174 -2.81 14.00 -3.03
C ILE A 174 -1.90 15.24 -2.94
N LEU A 175 -2.29 16.34 -3.58
CA LEU A 175 -1.56 17.60 -3.48
C LEU A 175 -1.77 18.19 -2.09
N GLN A 176 -0.79 17.99 -1.21
CA GLN A 176 -0.96 18.28 0.20
C GLN A 176 -1.10 19.79 0.50
N GLY A 177 -0.57 20.65 -0.37
CA GLY A 177 -0.75 22.10 -0.28
C GLY A 177 -2.07 22.63 -0.84
N ASP A 178 -2.85 21.81 -1.54
CA ASP A 178 -4.05 22.24 -2.27
C ASP A 178 -5.33 21.75 -1.58
N LYS A 179 -6.10 22.68 -1.03
CA LYS A 179 -7.37 22.39 -0.33
C LYS A 179 -8.42 21.81 -1.27
N LYS A 180 -8.47 22.25 -2.53
CA LYS A 180 -9.44 21.77 -3.53
C LYS A 180 -9.12 20.32 -3.88
N ASP A 181 -7.84 20.02 -4.14
CA ASP A 181 -7.38 18.67 -4.43
C ASP A 181 -7.62 17.71 -3.27
N LYS A 182 -7.24 18.12 -2.04
CA LYS A 182 -7.49 17.35 -0.81
C LYS A 182 -8.95 16.96 -0.66
N ASN A 183 -9.85 17.94 -0.74
CA ASN A 183 -11.28 17.69 -0.60
C ASN A 183 -11.78 16.73 -1.70
N TRP A 184 -11.32 16.93 -2.94
CA TRP A 184 -11.70 16.10 -4.07
C TRP A 184 -11.25 14.65 -3.92
N GLN A 185 -10.00 14.43 -3.47
CA GLN A 185 -9.40 13.11 -3.24
C GLN A 185 -10.04 12.41 -2.04
N ILE A 186 -10.22 13.10 -0.91
CA ILE A 186 -10.81 12.52 0.31
C ILE A 186 -12.24 12.04 0.05
N GLN A 187 -13.05 12.83 -0.66
CA GLN A 187 -14.41 12.41 -1.04
C GLN A 187 -14.45 11.16 -1.93
N ARG A 188 -13.33 10.81 -2.58
CA ARG A 188 -13.19 9.68 -3.49
C ARG A 188 -12.38 8.53 -2.90
N MET A 189 -11.85 8.69 -1.69
CA MET A 189 -10.91 7.73 -1.11
C MET A 189 -11.51 6.33 -0.96
N PHE A 190 -12.81 6.22 -0.65
CA PHE A 190 -13.49 4.92 -0.64
C PHE A 190 -13.39 4.21 -1.99
N HIS A 191 -13.58 4.93 -3.10
CA HIS A 191 -13.48 4.37 -4.44
C HIS A 191 -12.05 4.00 -4.80
N VAL A 192 -11.06 4.78 -4.35
CA VAL A 192 -9.64 4.43 -4.50
C VAL A 192 -9.36 3.07 -3.88
N TYR A 193 -9.72 2.88 -2.60
CA TYR A 193 -9.52 1.58 -1.96
C TYR A 193 -10.38 0.46 -2.57
N LYS A 194 -11.60 0.77 -3.03
CA LYS A 194 -12.48 -0.21 -3.68
C LYS A 194 -11.96 -0.68 -5.04
N GLN A 195 -11.29 0.18 -5.79
CA GLN A 195 -10.80 -0.12 -7.15
C GLN A 195 -9.35 -0.62 -7.16
N CYS A 196 -8.62 -0.52 -6.05
CA CYS A 196 -7.26 -1.06 -5.99
C CYS A 196 -7.26 -2.58 -6.14
N CYS A 197 -6.19 -3.13 -6.70
CA CYS A 197 -6.04 -4.58 -6.81
C CYS A 197 -5.69 -5.21 -5.46
N VAL A 198 -4.90 -4.47 -4.66
CA VAL A 198 -4.52 -4.86 -3.31
C VAL A 198 -4.35 -3.62 -2.44
N CYS A 199 -4.82 -3.70 -1.19
CA CYS A 199 -4.51 -2.74 -0.15
C CYS A 199 -3.36 -3.31 0.70
N LEU A 200 -2.23 -2.62 0.70
CA LEU A 200 -1.06 -2.97 1.49
C LEU A 200 -1.06 -2.13 2.77
N VAL A 201 -1.22 -2.80 3.90
CA VAL A 201 -1.26 -2.20 5.23
C VAL A 201 0.14 -2.19 5.82
N PHE A 202 0.65 -1.01 6.14
CA PHE A 202 1.90 -0.80 6.88
C PHE A 202 1.53 -0.28 8.27
N PRO A 203 1.30 -1.16 9.25
CA PRO A 203 0.63 -0.78 10.49
C PRO A 203 1.47 0.17 11.35
N GLY A 204 2.80 0.11 11.25
CA GLY A 204 3.72 1.00 11.96
C GLY A 204 4.10 2.28 11.24
N GLY A 205 3.45 2.61 10.11
CA GLY A 205 3.83 3.75 9.28
C GLY A 205 4.92 3.39 8.27
N LEU A 206 5.59 4.43 7.74
CA LEU A 206 6.55 4.28 6.63
C LEU A 206 8.00 4.60 7.00
N VAL A 207 8.31 4.77 8.27
CA VAL A 207 9.69 4.96 8.76
C VAL A 207 10.43 3.62 8.76
N ARG A 208 9.79 2.58 9.30
CA ARG A 208 10.28 1.20 9.29
C ARG A 208 9.13 0.22 9.19
N LEU A 209 9.42 -1.00 8.77
CA LEU A 209 8.46 -2.09 8.88
C LEU A 209 8.20 -2.42 10.36
N ALA A 210 6.92 -2.64 10.68
CA ALA A 210 6.51 -3.14 11.98
C ALA A 210 6.88 -4.62 12.12
N LYS A 211 7.31 -5.02 13.32
CA LYS A 211 7.43 -6.41 13.74
C LYS A 211 6.08 -6.91 14.23
N LEU A 212 5.94 -8.22 14.37
CA LEU A 212 4.68 -8.82 14.84
C LEU A 212 4.34 -8.47 16.30
N ASP A 213 5.34 -8.09 17.10
CA ASP A 213 5.20 -7.70 18.51
C ASP A 213 5.19 -6.18 18.73
N ASP A 214 5.30 -5.37 17.67
CA ASP A 214 5.16 -3.93 17.78
C ASP A 214 3.70 -3.56 18.07
N SER A 215 3.49 -2.68 19.05
CA SER A 215 2.21 -2.00 19.22
C SER A 215 2.11 -0.85 18.21
N THR A 216 0.99 -0.77 17.50
CA THR A 216 0.78 0.23 16.45
C THR A 216 -0.58 0.89 16.60
N THR A 217 -0.67 2.16 16.20
CA THR A 217 -1.89 2.97 16.24
C THR A 217 -2.80 2.76 15.02
N TRP A 218 -2.37 1.98 14.04
CA TRP A 218 -3.10 1.83 12.77
C TRP A 218 -4.56 1.42 12.96
N ILE A 219 -4.85 0.44 13.82
CA ILE A 219 -6.21 -0.06 14.01
C ILE A 219 -7.16 0.96 14.65
N ASP A 220 -6.62 1.93 15.40
CA ASP A 220 -7.40 2.96 16.11
C ASP A 220 -7.79 4.14 15.21
N ARG A 221 -7.29 4.18 13.97
CA ARG A 221 -7.56 5.27 13.03
C ARG A 221 -8.97 5.17 12.45
N ALA A 222 -9.63 6.32 12.34
CA ALA A 222 -10.96 6.44 11.74
C ALA A 222 -11.05 5.90 10.29
N TRP A 223 -9.94 5.95 9.54
CA TRP A 223 -9.90 5.51 8.14
C TRP A 223 -9.74 4.00 7.99
N THR A 224 -9.21 3.30 9.00
CA THR A 224 -8.80 1.89 8.87
C THR A 224 -9.92 0.96 8.46
N LEU A 225 -11.14 1.17 8.97
CA LEU A 225 -12.29 0.37 8.54
C LEU A 225 -12.56 0.51 7.04
N GLN A 226 -12.47 1.74 6.51
CA GLN A 226 -12.66 1.98 5.09
C GLN A 226 -11.57 1.32 4.26
N GLU A 227 -10.31 1.49 4.68
CA GLU A 227 -9.11 1.00 3.99
C GLU A 227 -9.03 -0.53 3.93
N THR A 228 -9.67 -1.22 4.89
CA THR A 228 -9.69 -2.69 4.99
C THR A 228 -10.93 -3.33 4.36
N VAL A 229 -12.09 -2.66 4.41
CA VAL A 229 -13.34 -3.22 3.91
C VAL A 229 -13.54 -2.92 2.42
N ALA A 230 -13.18 -1.71 1.97
CA ALA A 230 -13.44 -1.29 0.59
C ALA A 230 -12.77 -2.18 -0.48
N PRO A 231 -11.51 -2.62 -0.33
CA PRO A 231 -10.86 -3.52 -1.30
C PRO A 231 -11.48 -4.93 -1.34
N GLY A 232 -12.19 -5.33 -0.27
CA GLY A 232 -12.55 -6.71 0.02
C GLY A 232 -11.51 -7.41 0.89
N VAL A 233 -11.97 -8.32 1.76
CA VAL A 233 -11.12 -8.99 2.76
C VAL A 233 -9.94 -9.74 2.12
N GLU A 234 -10.15 -10.37 0.97
CA GLU A 234 -9.11 -11.12 0.26
C GLU A 234 -8.01 -10.23 -0.34
N ASN A 235 -8.32 -8.95 -0.59
CA ASN A 235 -7.42 -7.99 -1.23
C ASN A 235 -6.70 -7.07 -0.23
N THR A 236 -6.88 -7.29 1.08
CA THR A 236 -6.15 -6.54 2.11
C THR A 236 -5.01 -7.41 2.66
N LYS A 237 -3.78 -6.88 2.64
CA LYS A 237 -2.56 -7.58 3.06
C LYS A 237 -1.76 -6.72 4.03
N VAL A 238 -1.29 -7.32 5.12
CA VAL A 238 -0.46 -6.62 6.11
C VAL A 238 1.01 -6.89 5.80
N VAL A 239 1.80 -5.83 5.73
CA VAL A 239 3.24 -5.88 5.47
C VAL A 239 3.99 -5.67 6.79
N ILE A 240 4.73 -6.70 7.20
CA ILE A 240 5.49 -6.73 8.45
C ILE A 240 6.90 -7.29 8.23
N HIS A 241 7.81 -6.93 9.12
CA HIS A 241 9.12 -7.54 9.24
C HIS A 241 9.05 -8.78 10.14
N LEU A 242 9.50 -9.92 9.62
CA LEU A 242 9.68 -11.12 10.41
C LEU A 242 11.12 -11.17 10.92
N SER A 243 11.27 -11.24 12.25
CA SER A 243 12.58 -11.43 12.91
C SER A 243 13.12 -12.85 12.78
N HIS A 244 12.30 -13.78 12.25
CA HIS A 244 12.65 -15.18 12.06
C HIS A 244 12.47 -15.58 10.59
N PRO A 245 13.17 -16.63 10.13
CA PRO A 245 13.06 -17.10 8.74
C PRO A 245 11.63 -17.45 8.33
N THR A 246 10.84 -17.96 9.26
CA THR A 246 9.43 -18.27 9.05
C THR A 246 8.57 -17.79 10.22
N TYR A 247 7.28 -17.57 9.95
CA TYR A 247 6.30 -17.29 10.99
C TYR A 247 6.19 -18.43 12.01
N THR A 248 6.33 -19.68 11.55
CA THR A 248 6.32 -20.84 12.45
C THR A 248 7.52 -20.80 13.41
N ASP A 249 8.71 -20.41 12.93
CA ASP A 249 9.88 -20.25 13.80
C ASP A 249 9.68 -19.11 14.81
N TYR A 250 9.08 -17.99 14.38
CA TYR A 250 8.70 -16.90 15.28
C TYR A 250 7.75 -17.39 16.38
N LEU A 251 6.68 -18.12 16.01
CA LEU A 251 5.72 -18.66 16.97
C LEU A 251 6.39 -19.62 17.95
N ARG A 252 7.19 -20.57 17.46
CA ARG A 252 7.89 -21.52 18.34
C ARG A 252 8.82 -20.83 19.34
N HIS A 253 9.50 -19.76 18.92
CA HIS A 253 10.33 -18.98 19.82
C HIS A 253 9.49 -18.29 20.91
N ARG A 254 8.45 -17.54 20.52
CA ARG A 254 7.60 -16.81 21.47
C ARG A 254 6.79 -17.73 22.39
N CYS A 255 6.37 -18.90 21.89
CA CYS A 255 5.68 -19.88 22.70
C CYS A 255 6.57 -20.45 23.83
N LYS A 256 7.87 -20.60 23.58
CA LYS A 256 8.85 -21.03 24.61
C LYS A 256 9.09 -19.96 25.67
N ASP A 257 9.17 -18.69 25.26
CA ASP A 257 9.43 -17.56 26.17
C ASP A 257 8.24 -17.23 27.08
N VAL A 258 7.02 -17.48 26.62
CA VAL A 258 5.78 -17.04 27.29
C VAL A 258 4.98 -18.21 27.88
N GLY A 259 5.54 -19.42 27.90
CA GLY A 259 4.88 -20.59 28.50
C GLY A 259 3.53 -20.93 27.85
N TYR A 260 3.42 -20.79 26.53
CA TYR A 260 2.20 -21.20 25.81
C TYR A 260 2.06 -22.72 25.89
N THR A 261 0.88 -23.19 26.29
CA THR A 261 0.56 -24.61 26.51
C THR A 261 0.71 -25.45 25.23
N GLU A 262 1.02 -26.74 25.41
CA GLU A 262 1.16 -27.76 24.33
C GLU A 262 -0.01 -27.75 23.32
N ARG A 263 -1.18 -27.29 23.75
CA ARG A 263 -2.41 -27.17 22.93
C ARG A 263 -2.28 -26.23 21.72
N PHE A 264 -1.38 -25.24 21.77
CA PHE A 264 -1.11 -24.34 20.64
C PHE A 264 -0.19 -24.98 19.58
N SER A 265 0.69 -25.89 20.01
CA SER A 265 1.54 -26.70 19.11
C SER A 265 0.72 -27.70 18.29
N ASP A 266 -0.30 -28.32 18.89
CA ASP A 266 -1.12 -29.36 18.24
C ASP A 266 -2.07 -28.82 17.16
N LEU A 267 -2.48 -27.54 17.24
CA LEU A 267 -3.35 -26.90 16.25
C LEU A 267 -2.72 -26.80 14.85
N TYR A 268 -1.40 -26.98 14.72
CA TYR A 268 -0.68 -26.87 13.45
C TYR A 268 -0.02 -28.16 12.95
N VAL A 269 0.00 -29.23 13.74
CA VAL A 269 0.47 -30.55 13.26
C VAL A 269 -0.56 -31.21 12.30
N GLY A 270 -1.78 -30.68 12.23
CA GLY A 270 -2.87 -31.21 11.40
C GLY A 270 -2.84 -30.88 9.90
N GLU A 271 -1.98 -29.99 9.41
CA GLU A 271 -1.91 -29.63 7.97
C GLU A 271 -0.66 -30.18 7.25
N ALA A 272 0.04 -31.14 7.85
CA ALA A 272 1.09 -31.92 7.20
C ALA A 272 0.68 -33.39 7.08
N LYS A 273 -0.36 -33.66 6.29
CA LYS A 273 -0.57 -34.95 5.62
C LYS A 273 -1.14 -34.74 4.23
#